data_AF-A0A2R6XI70-F1
#
_entry.id   AF-A0A2R6XI70-F1
#
_cell.length_a   1.000
_cell.length_b   1.000
_cell.length_c   1.000
_cell.angle_alpha   90.00
_cell.angle_beta   90.00
_cell.angle_gamma   90.00
#
_symmetry.space_group_name_H-M   'P 1'
#
loop_
_entity.id
_entity.type
_entity.pdbx_description
1 polymer ?
#
loop_
_entity_poly.entity_id
_entity_poly.type
_entity_poly.pdbx_seq_one_letter_code
_entity_poly.pdbx_strand_id
1 'polypeptide(L)'
;MDTMKLIFLPLLLLLSISKVNASYCKYVISYYEFIPAGDTEVFKPMTTDAIPNKGIAYVKNNLLYSSRNKNQVYGHIGGLYFYHTEDVIEDVVTINFSDDLIRPWGGSSISLRGAWFMTPDGQADLDDEELAIVGGQGQFRGATGFVKYEKVQKTPQTVFFVTCHIFVPDFIYGNHAVEININDLLEADAKSEDSHGHAELIEESRATA
;
A
#
# COMPACT_ATOMS: atom_id res chain seq x y z
N MET A 1 -3.88 55.05 13.96
CA MET A 1 -4.79 53.89 13.80
C MET A 1 -5.01 53.69 12.30
N ASP A 2 -4.08 53.05 11.61
CA ASP A 2 -4.08 51.61 11.31
C ASP A 2 -5.17 51.18 10.29
N THR A 3 -5.27 51.91 9.17
CA THR A 3 -6.04 51.48 7.99
C THR A 3 -5.46 50.25 7.31
N MET A 4 -4.14 49.97 7.46
CA MET A 4 -3.54 48.71 7.00
C MET A 4 -4.03 47.49 7.79
N LYS A 5 -4.32 47.61 9.09
CA LYS A 5 -4.82 46.46 9.89
C LYS A 5 -6.26 46.08 9.55
N LEU A 6 -7.05 47.01 9.00
CA LEU A 6 -8.45 46.77 8.66
C LEU A 6 -8.64 45.94 7.38
N ILE A 7 -7.62 45.89 6.50
CA ILE A 7 -7.66 45.11 5.25
C ILE A 7 -7.05 43.71 5.46
N PHE A 8 -6.14 43.54 6.42
CA PHE A 8 -5.53 42.24 6.72
C PHE A 8 -6.47 41.28 7.46
N LEU A 9 -7.40 41.78 8.27
CA LEU A 9 -8.33 40.94 9.04
C LEU A 9 -9.32 40.13 8.14
N PRO A 10 -9.95 40.70 7.09
CA PRO A 10 -10.76 39.90 6.18
C PRO A 10 -9.93 38.99 5.26
N LEU A 11 -8.67 39.35 4.95
CA LEU A 11 -7.77 38.51 4.16
C LEU A 11 -7.30 37.27 4.95
N LEU A 12 -7.07 37.39 6.26
CA LEU A 12 -6.79 36.25 7.15
C LEU A 12 -8.04 35.37 7.39
N LEU A 13 -9.25 35.91 7.27
CA LEU A 13 -10.51 35.14 7.27
C LEU A 13 -10.74 34.36 5.95
N LEU A 14 -10.17 34.85 4.84
CA LEU A 14 -10.16 34.18 3.53
C LEU A 14 -9.11 33.07 3.41
N LEU A 15 -8.13 33.00 4.32
CA LEU A 15 -7.34 31.79 4.58
C LEU A 15 -8.16 30.75 5.36
N SER A 16 -9.47 30.73 5.12
CA SER A 16 -10.40 29.76 5.66
C SER A 16 -9.79 28.39 5.49
N ILE A 17 -9.59 27.70 6.60
CA ILE A 17 -9.23 26.29 6.64
C ILE A 17 -10.29 25.57 5.81
N SER A 18 -9.96 25.27 4.56
CA SER A 18 -10.78 24.45 3.69
C SER A 18 -10.83 23.08 4.36
N LYS A 19 -11.89 22.81 5.12
CA LYS A 19 -12.18 21.44 5.55
C LYS A 19 -12.48 20.65 4.28
N VAL A 20 -11.47 19.93 3.80
CA VAL A 20 -11.68 18.90 2.80
C VAL A 20 -12.43 17.77 3.51
N ASN A 21 -13.76 17.76 3.37
CA ASN A 21 -14.55 16.59 3.73
C ASN A 21 -14.27 15.52 2.69
N ALA A 22 -13.32 14.62 2.97
CA ALA A 22 -13.13 13.43 2.17
C ALA A 22 -14.29 12.47 2.46
N SER A 23 -15.11 12.20 1.46
CA SER A 23 -16.16 11.19 1.53
C SER A 23 -15.72 9.97 0.72
N TYR A 24 -16.14 8.80 1.18
CA TYR A 24 -15.67 7.51 0.64
C TYR A 24 -16.85 6.60 0.36
N CYS A 25 -16.82 5.94 -0.79
CA CYS A 25 -17.64 4.77 -1.05
C CYS A 25 -16.97 3.54 -0.40
N LYS A 26 -17.69 2.86 0.50
CA LYS A 26 -17.23 1.62 1.11
C LYS A 26 -17.72 0.41 0.30
N TYR A 27 -16.78 -0.44 -0.09
CA TYR A 27 -17.04 -1.73 -0.72
C TYR A 27 -16.48 -2.86 0.15
N VAL A 28 -17.21 -3.98 0.22
CA VAL A 28 -16.79 -5.18 0.94
C VAL A 28 -16.99 -6.38 0.04
N ILE A 29 -15.95 -7.20 -0.07
CA ILE A 29 -15.98 -8.49 -0.77
C ILE A 29 -15.24 -9.53 0.06
N SER A 30 -15.75 -10.76 0.04
CA SER A 30 -15.10 -11.89 0.69
C SER A 30 -14.99 -13.08 -0.26
N TYR A 31 -13.85 -13.76 -0.19
CA TYR A 31 -13.48 -14.89 -1.05
C TYR A 31 -12.57 -15.86 -0.30
N TYR A 32 -12.32 -17.01 -0.90
CA TYR A 32 -11.30 -17.96 -0.44
C TYR A 32 -10.03 -17.81 -1.29
N GLU A 33 -8.88 -17.69 -0.63
CA GLU A 33 -7.56 -17.74 -1.26
C GLU A 33 -6.92 -19.10 -0.96
N PHE A 34 -6.48 -19.80 -2.01
CA PHE A 34 -5.84 -21.11 -1.92
C PHE A 34 -4.34 -20.95 -2.13
N ILE A 35 -3.55 -21.28 -1.10
CA ILE A 35 -2.09 -21.14 -1.16
C ILE A 35 -1.50 -22.35 -1.91
N PRO A 36 -0.73 -22.16 -2.99
CA PRO A 36 -0.06 -23.25 -3.70
C PRO A 36 0.82 -24.10 -2.78
N ALA A 37 1.02 -25.38 -3.14
CA ALA A 37 1.82 -26.31 -2.34
C ALA A 37 3.34 -26.04 -2.36
N GLY A 38 3.80 -25.04 -3.10
CA GLY A 38 5.20 -24.67 -3.17
C GLY A 38 5.40 -23.31 -3.80
N ASP A 39 6.49 -22.67 -3.38
CA ASP A 39 6.87 -21.33 -3.82
C ASP A 39 7.86 -21.36 -4.98
N THR A 40 7.85 -20.29 -5.76
CA THR A 40 8.81 -20.08 -6.85
C THR A 40 9.75 -18.94 -6.47
N GLU A 41 11.05 -19.24 -6.29
CA GLU A 41 12.10 -18.25 -6.01
C GLU A 41 12.23 -17.27 -7.19
N VAL A 42 12.29 -15.97 -6.90
CA VAL A 42 12.51 -14.87 -7.86
C VAL A 42 13.95 -14.41 -7.84
N PHE A 43 14.44 -14.07 -6.65
CA PHE A 43 15.82 -13.64 -6.43
C PHE A 43 16.28 -13.98 -5.02
N LYS A 44 17.60 -14.02 -4.84
CA LYS A 44 18.24 -14.22 -3.54
C LYS A 44 19.48 -13.35 -3.37
N PRO A 45 19.83 -12.96 -2.13
CA PRO A 45 21.09 -12.28 -1.86
C PRO A 45 22.29 -13.14 -2.25
N MET A 46 23.38 -12.48 -2.69
CA MET A 46 24.63 -13.18 -3.03
C MET A 46 25.41 -13.66 -1.80
N THR A 47 25.21 -13.01 -0.65
CA THR A 47 25.83 -13.37 0.61
C THR A 47 24.77 -13.95 1.53
N THR A 48 25.07 -15.11 2.11
CA THR A 48 24.18 -15.78 3.05
C THR A 48 24.11 -15.00 4.36
N ASP A 49 22.91 -14.70 4.82
CA ASP A 49 22.65 -14.17 6.16
C ASP A 49 22.61 -15.33 7.18
N ALA A 50 22.79 -15.01 8.46
CA ALA A 50 22.61 -15.98 9.54
C ALA A 50 21.13 -16.38 9.70
N ILE A 51 20.21 -15.49 9.29
CA ILE A 51 18.77 -15.73 9.27
C ILE A 51 18.42 -16.48 7.98
N PRO A 52 17.82 -17.69 8.05
CA PRO A 52 17.38 -18.42 6.87
C PRO A 52 16.45 -17.59 5.99
N ASN A 53 16.60 -17.74 4.67
CA ASN A 53 15.76 -17.10 3.64
C ASN A 53 15.71 -15.57 3.63
N LYS A 54 16.35 -14.88 4.56
CA LYS A 54 16.33 -13.41 4.61
C LYS A 54 16.78 -12.79 3.29
N GLY A 55 15.95 -11.90 2.76
CA GLY A 55 16.14 -11.23 1.49
C GLY A 55 15.85 -12.09 0.26
N ILE A 56 15.51 -13.37 0.40
CA ILE A 56 15.01 -14.19 -0.70
C ILE A 56 13.56 -13.77 -0.97
N ALA A 57 13.25 -13.57 -2.25
CA ALA A 57 11.91 -13.24 -2.71
C ALA A 57 11.30 -14.38 -3.51
N TYR A 58 9.99 -14.52 -3.38
CA TYR A 58 9.19 -15.57 -4.02
C TYR A 58 8.00 -14.95 -4.75
N VAL A 59 7.52 -15.63 -5.80
CA VAL A 59 6.32 -15.22 -6.54
C VAL A 59 5.07 -15.61 -5.76
N LYS A 60 4.13 -14.68 -5.66
CA LYS A 60 2.75 -14.94 -5.22
C LYS A 60 1.84 -14.95 -6.43
N ASN A 61 1.09 -16.04 -6.62
CA ASN A 61 0.15 -16.21 -7.73
C ASN A 61 -0.97 -17.16 -7.35
N ASN A 62 -1.92 -16.68 -6.54
CA ASN A 62 -2.95 -17.52 -5.94
C ASN A 62 -4.31 -17.22 -6.54
N LEU A 63 -5.10 -18.26 -6.81
CA LEU A 63 -6.47 -18.09 -7.30
C LEU A 63 -7.42 -17.71 -6.17
N LEU A 64 -8.36 -16.82 -6.49
CA LEU A 64 -9.39 -16.36 -5.56
C LEU A 64 -10.74 -16.97 -5.96
N TYR A 65 -11.40 -17.66 -5.03
CA TYR A 65 -12.68 -18.33 -5.29
C TYR A 65 -13.80 -17.67 -4.51
N SER A 66 -14.97 -17.55 -5.14
CA SER A 66 -16.16 -17.01 -4.49
C SER A 66 -16.47 -17.72 -3.18
N SER A 67 -16.75 -16.94 -2.14
CA SER A 67 -17.24 -17.44 -0.86
C SER A 67 -18.62 -18.09 -0.95
N ARG A 68 -19.39 -17.77 -2.01
CA ARG A 68 -20.76 -18.29 -2.23
C ARG A 68 -20.81 -19.49 -3.15
N ASN A 69 -19.90 -19.55 -4.13
CA ASN A 69 -19.82 -20.62 -5.12
C ASN A 69 -18.35 -20.96 -5.42
N LYS A 70 -17.84 -22.02 -4.81
CA LYS A 70 -16.42 -22.40 -4.92
C LYS A 70 -15.93 -22.72 -6.34
N ASN A 71 -16.84 -22.86 -7.32
CA ASN A 71 -16.47 -23.06 -8.72
C ASN A 71 -16.30 -21.74 -9.49
N GLN A 72 -16.72 -20.62 -8.91
CA GLN A 72 -16.56 -19.30 -9.51
C GLN A 72 -15.24 -18.67 -9.04
N VAL A 73 -14.37 -18.38 -9.99
CA VAL A 73 -13.12 -17.66 -9.75
C VAL A 73 -13.40 -16.16 -9.74
N TYR A 74 -13.03 -15.48 -8.67
CA TYR A 74 -13.13 -14.02 -8.55
C TYR A 74 -11.92 -13.29 -9.11
N GLY A 75 -10.81 -13.99 -9.31
CA GLY A 75 -9.58 -13.41 -9.82
C GLY A 75 -8.36 -14.15 -9.33
N HIS A 76 -7.26 -13.43 -9.23
CA HIS A 76 -6.02 -13.92 -8.65
C HIS A 76 -5.33 -12.80 -7.88
N ILE A 77 -4.52 -13.19 -6.89
CA ILE A 77 -3.52 -12.31 -6.30
C ILE A 77 -2.18 -12.59 -6.97
N GLY A 78 -1.49 -11.53 -7.39
CA GLY A 78 -0.23 -11.60 -8.11
C GLY A 78 0.80 -10.63 -7.51
N GLY A 79 2.05 -11.06 -7.40
CA GLY A 79 3.15 -10.21 -6.95
C GLY A 79 4.31 -11.00 -6.40
N LEU A 80 4.96 -10.45 -5.40
CA LEU A 80 6.05 -11.11 -4.69
C LEU A 80 5.92 -10.91 -3.19
N TYR A 81 6.57 -11.78 -2.44
CA TYR A 81 6.88 -11.54 -1.05
C TYR A 81 8.34 -11.87 -0.79
N PHE A 82 8.91 -11.33 0.29
CA PHE A 82 10.30 -11.60 0.64
C PHE A 82 10.52 -11.56 2.14
N TYR A 83 11.46 -12.34 2.64
CA TYR A 83 11.74 -12.44 4.06
C TYR A 83 12.54 -11.23 4.56
N HIS A 84 12.02 -10.58 5.60
CA HIS A 84 12.73 -9.56 6.36
C HIS A 84 13.48 -10.16 7.55
N THR A 85 12.84 -11.11 8.23
CA THR A 85 13.38 -11.88 9.36
C THR A 85 13.14 -13.36 9.13
N GLU A 86 13.39 -14.20 10.15
CA GLU A 86 13.15 -15.65 10.07
C GLU A 86 11.66 -15.96 9.90
N ASP A 87 10.81 -15.14 10.50
CA ASP A 87 9.40 -15.37 10.75
C ASP A 87 8.48 -14.28 10.18
N VAL A 88 9.05 -13.28 9.50
CA VAL A 88 8.30 -12.15 8.91
C VAL A 88 8.70 -11.95 7.46
N ILE A 89 7.69 -11.96 6.60
CA ILE A 89 7.80 -11.55 5.19
C ILE A 89 7.12 -10.20 4.98
N GLU A 90 7.48 -9.51 3.91
CA GLU A 90 6.73 -8.37 3.39
C GLU A 90 6.02 -8.78 2.10
N ASP A 91 4.71 -8.57 2.07
CA ASP A 91 3.88 -8.82 0.90
C ASP A 91 3.83 -7.59 -0.01
N VAL A 92 4.12 -7.80 -1.29
CA VAL A 92 4.11 -6.81 -2.36
C VAL A 92 3.24 -7.33 -3.49
N VAL A 93 1.93 -7.20 -3.32
CA VAL A 93 0.97 -7.95 -4.14
C VAL A 93 -0.18 -7.08 -4.62
N THR A 94 -0.88 -7.57 -5.64
CA THR A 94 -2.09 -6.95 -6.18
C THR A 94 -3.14 -8.03 -6.39
N ILE A 95 -4.35 -7.77 -5.92
CA ILE A 95 -5.52 -8.57 -6.27
C ILE A 95 -6.08 -8.03 -7.58
N ASN A 96 -6.14 -8.88 -8.59
CA ASN A 96 -6.78 -8.59 -9.87
C ASN A 96 -8.11 -9.34 -9.92
N PHE A 97 -9.21 -8.60 -9.96
CA PHE A 97 -10.55 -9.17 -10.08
C PHE A 97 -10.85 -9.51 -11.55
N SER A 98 -11.42 -10.69 -11.79
CA SER A 98 -11.75 -11.18 -13.13
C SER A 98 -12.74 -10.26 -13.85
N ASP A 99 -12.58 -10.09 -15.16
CA ASP A 99 -13.43 -9.23 -16.00
C ASP A 99 -14.91 -9.66 -16.07
N ASP A 100 -15.20 -10.93 -15.79
CA ASP A 100 -16.55 -11.49 -15.79
C ASP A 100 -17.35 -11.16 -14.52
N LEU A 101 -16.71 -10.57 -13.50
CA LEU A 101 -17.41 -10.08 -12.33
C LEU A 101 -18.20 -8.82 -12.65
N ILE A 102 -19.36 -8.67 -11.98
CA ILE A 102 -20.13 -7.43 -12.06
C ILE A 102 -19.34 -6.26 -11.49
N ARG A 103 -19.64 -5.04 -11.96
CA ARG A 103 -19.10 -3.81 -11.36
C ARG A 103 -19.48 -3.73 -9.86
N PRO A 104 -18.60 -3.15 -9.01
CA PRO A 104 -17.34 -2.47 -9.35
C PRO A 104 -16.14 -3.42 -9.57
N TRP A 105 -16.31 -4.73 -9.40
CA TRP A 105 -15.21 -5.69 -9.34
C TRP A 105 -14.57 -5.96 -10.72
N GLY A 106 -15.39 -6.19 -11.74
CA GLY A 106 -14.92 -6.60 -13.07
C GLY A 106 -13.82 -5.71 -13.63
N GLY A 107 -12.64 -6.30 -13.87
CA GLY A 107 -11.46 -5.63 -14.45
C GLY A 107 -10.82 -4.56 -13.56
N SER A 108 -11.16 -4.54 -12.27
CA SER A 108 -10.52 -3.65 -11.29
C SER A 108 -9.49 -4.41 -10.46
N SER A 109 -8.61 -3.68 -9.80
CA SER A 109 -7.59 -4.28 -8.93
C SER A 109 -7.33 -3.43 -7.69
N ILE A 110 -6.83 -4.05 -6.64
CA ILE A 110 -6.34 -3.38 -5.43
C ILE A 110 -4.93 -3.85 -5.12
N SER A 111 -4.05 -2.91 -4.77
CA SER A 111 -2.67 -3.20 -4.39
C SER A 111 -2.54 -3.28 -2.89
N LEU A 112 -1.88 -4.32 -2.41
CA LEU A 112 -1.69 -4.61 -1.00
C LEU A 112 -0.22 -4.50 -0.59
N ARG A 113 -0.01 -4.10 0.67
CA ARG A 113 1.30 -4.08 1.34
C ARG A 113 1.16 -4.45 2.80
N GLY A 114 2.21 -5.00 3.39
CA GLY A 114 2.26 -5.25 4.82
C GLY A 114 3.15 -6.42 5.18
N ALA A 115 3.45 -6.48 6.47
CA ALA A 115 4.13 -7.61 7.07
C ALA A 115 3.16 -8.80 7.17
N TRP A 116 3.71 -9.99 7.03
CA TRP A 116 3.00 -11.25 7.19
C TRP A 116 3.89 -12.20 8.00
N PHE A 117 3.33 -12.84 9.02
CA PHE A 117 4.09 -13.66 9.94
C PHE A 117 3.99 -15.12 9.51
N MET A 118 5.11 -15.69 9.08
CA MET A 118 5.20 -17.10 8.71
C MET A 118 6.61 -17.65 8.92
N THR A 119 6.70 -18.89 9.35
CA THR A 119 7.97 -19.63 9.35
C THR A 119 8.24 -20.26 7.99
N PRO A 120 9.52 -20.53 7.64
CA PRO A 120 9.90 -21.15 6.36
C PRO A 120 9.27 -22.53 6.08
N ASP A 121 8.86 -23.24 7.12
CA ASP A 121 8.18 -24.54 7.04
C ASP A 121 6.65 -24.42 6.93
N GLY A 122 6.12 -23.19 6.86
CA GLY A 122 4.70 -22.86 6.78
C GLY A 122 3.90 -23.24 8.03
N GLN A 123 4.55 -23.61 9.13
CA GLN A 123 3.87 -24.10 10.34
C GLN A 123 3.37 -22.97 11.25
N ALA A 124 4.00 -21.79 11.20
CA ALA A 124 3.73 -20.68 12.10
C ALA A 124 2.97 -19.51 11.47
N ASP A 125 2.32 -19.70 10.33
CA ASP A 125 1.34 -18.72 9.84
C ASP A 125 0.40 -18.35 10.99
N LEU A 126 0.21 -17.07 11.28
CA LEU A 126 -0.82 -16.66 12.22
C LEU A 126 -2.20 -17.02 11.68
N ASP A 127 -3.14 -17.30 12.58
CA ASP A 127 -4.50 -17.64 12.17
C ASP A 127 -5.28 -16.43 11.64
N ASP A 128 -4.87 -15.23 12.04
CA ASP A 128 -5.39 -13.96 11.55
C ASP A 128 -4.24 -13.06 11.08
N GLU A 129 -4.36 -12.55 9.86
CA GLU A 129 -3.37 -11.66 9.23
C GLU A 129 -4.07 -10.46 8.58
N GLU A 130 -3.34 -9.36 8.41
CA GLU A 130 -3.88 -8.14 7.79
C GLU A 130 -2.87 -7.49 6.83
N LEU A 131 -3.35 -7.10 5.65
CA LEU A 131 -2.60 -6.30 4.70
C LEU A 131 -3.32 -4.96 4.46
N ALA A 132 -2.55 -3.89 4.30
CA ALA A 132 -3.07 -2.58 3.96
C ALA A 132 -3.37 -2.49 2.46
N ILE A 133 -4.49 -1.86 2.11
CA ILE A 133 -4.77 -1.45 0.72
C ILE A 133 -4.10 -0.11 0.49
N VAL A 134 -3.12 -0.08 -0.40
CA VAL A 134 -2.31 1.10 -0.71
C VAL A 134 -2.67 1.77 -2.03
N GLY A 135 -3.65 1.22 -2.76
CA GLY A 135 -4.12 1.75 -4.02
C GLY A 135 -4.98 0.77 -4.79
N GLY A 136 -5.36 1.16 -6.00
CA GLY A 136 -6.09 0.28 -6.91
C GLY A 136 -6.23 0.89 -8.30
N GLN A 137 -6.78 0.09 -9.22
CA GLN A 137 -7.03 0.47 -10.61
C GLN A 137 -8.51 0.24 -10.97
N GLY A 138 -8.92 0.72 -12.15
CA GLY A 138 -10.31 0.60 -12.58
C GLY A 138 -11.27 1.40 -11.70
N GLN A 139 -12.26 0.73 -11.11
CA GLN A 139 -13.22 1.34 -10.18
C GLN A 139 -12.64 1.57 -8.77
N PHE A 140 -11.44 1.05 -8.49
CA PHE A 140 -10.75 1.19 -7.21
C PHE A 140 -9.56 2.16 -7.27
N ARG A 141 -9.55 3.10 -8.21
CA ARG A 141 -8.54 4.18 -8.23
C ARG A 141 -8.55 4.95 -6.91
N GLY A 142 -7.38 5.18 -6.34
CA GLY A 142 -7.24 5.86 -5.04
C GLY A 142 -7.80 5.06 -3.86
N ALA A 143 -8.09 3.77 -4.04
CA ALA A 143 -8.59 2.93 -2.95
C ALA A 143 -7.61 2.88 -1.77
N THR A 144 -8.18 2.89 -0.57
CA THR A 144 -7.49 2.63 0.69
C THR A 144 -8.30 1.65 1.54
N GLY A 145 -7.76 1.22 2.67
CA GLY A 145 -8.40 0.29 3.58
C GLY A 145 -7.48 -0.86 3.95
N PHE A 146 -8.07 -2.02 4.20
CA PHE A 146 -7.35 -3.20 4.68
C PHE A 146 -8.03 -4.49 4.21
N VAL A 147 -7.27 -5.56 4.21
CA VAL A 147 -7.71 -6.92 3.88
C VAL A 147 -7.40 -7.81 5.07
N LYS A 148 -8.40 -8.53 5.56
CA LYS A 148 -8.26 -9.50 6.64
C LYS A 148 -8.22 -10.91 6.10
N TYR A 149 -7.30 -11.68 6.62
CA TYR A 149 -7.08 -13.08 6.31
C TYR A 149 -7.40 -13.91 7.54
N GLU A 150 -8.29 -14.88 7.40
CA GLU A 150 -8.65 -15.84 8.45
C GLU A 150 -8.30 -17.24 7.95
N LYS A 151 -7.40 -17.94 8.64
CA LYS A 151 -6.99 -19.29 8.23
C LYS A 151 -8.11 -20.28 8.51
N VAL A 152 -8.64 -20.91 7.46
CA VAL A 152 -9.76 -21.87 7.59
C VAL A 152 -9.37 -23.32 7.33
N GLN A 153 -8.21 -23.56 6.72
CA GLN A 153 -7.70 -24.91 6.46
C GLN A 153 -6.17 -24.89 6.42
N LYS A 154 -5.53 -25.94 6.95
CA LYS A 154 -4.07 -26.18 6.85
C LYS A 154 -3.74 -27.39 5.97
N THR A 155 -4.52 -28.46 6.07
CA THR A 155 -4.27 -29.73 5.37
C THR A 155 -5.47 -30.13 4.49
N PRO A 156 -5.24 -30.66 3.26
CA PRO A 156 -3.95 -30.89 2.60
C PRO A 156 -3.30 -29.63 2.00
N GLN A 157 -3.99 -28.50 2.04
CA GLN A 157 -3.55 -27.22 1.50
C GLN A 157 -4.03 -26.09 2.41
N THR A 158 -3.19 -25.06 2.59
CA THR A 158 -3.58 -23.86 3.33
C THR A 158 -4.61 -23.05 2.55
N VAL A 159 -5.70 -22.70 3.23
CA VAL A 159 -6.78 -21.87 2.66
C VAL A 159 -7.11 -20.77 3.65
N PHE A 160 -7.17 -19.54 3.14
CA PHE A 160 -7.64 -18.38 3.89
C PHE A 160 -9.04 -17.98 3.42
N PHE A 161 -9.90 -17.64 4.37
CA PHE A 161 -11.08 -16.82 4.11
C PHE A 161 -10.66 -15.36 4.22
N VAL A 162 -10.85 -14.61 3.15
CA VAL A 162 -10.32 -13.26 3.01
C VAL A 162 -11.47 -12.28 2.89
N THR A 163 -11.42 -11.18 3.64
CA THR A 163 -12.39 -10.08 3.57
C THR A 163 -11.68 -8.76 3.30
N CYS A 164 -12.02 -8.14 2.17
CA CYS A 164 -11.50 -6.83 1.78
C CYS A 164 -12.45 -5.72 2.25
N HIS A 165 -11.92 -4.72 2.94
CA HIS A 165 -12.63 -3.48 3.28
C HIS A 165 -12.03 -2.33 2.48
N ILE A 166 -12.67 -2.00 1.36
CA ILE A 166 -12.15 -1.05 0.36
C ILE A 166 -12.91 0.27 0.50
N PHE A 167 -12.16 1.36 0.62
CA PHE A 167 -12.68 2.72 0.66
C PHE A 167 -12.16 3.47 -0.56
N VAL A 168 -13.07 3.92 -1.44
CA VAL A 168 -12.73 4.68 -2.63
C VAL A 168 -13.17 6.14 -2.44
N PRO A 169 -12.29 7.13 -2.60
CA PRO A 169 -12.67 8.53 -2.50
C PRO A 169 -13.74 8.89 -3.55
N ASP A 170 -14.80 9.55 -3.12
CA ASP A 170 -15.96 9.85 -3.95
C ASP A 170 -15.72 10.98 -4.96
N PHE A 171 -14.77 11.88 -4.70
CA PHE A 171 -14.37 12.95 -5.62
C PHE A 171 -13.73 12.45 -6.91
N ILE A 172 -13.35 11.17 -7.00
CA ILE A 172 -12.90 10.55 -8.25
C ILE A 172 -14.08 10.37 -9.23
N TYR A 173 -15.31 10.29 -8.70
CA TYR A 173 -16.54 10.16 -9.48
C TYR A 173 -17.33 11.47 -9.60
N GLY A 174 -17.04 12.46 -8.76
CA GLY A 174 -17.56 13.82 -8.89
C GLY A 174 -16.83 14.58 -9.99
N ASN A 175 -17.56 15.26 -10.88
CA ASN A 175 -17.03 16.12 -11.96
C ASN A 175 -16.27 17.37 -11.47
N HIS A 176 -15.66 17.34 -10.28
CA HIS A 176 -14.77 18.40 -9.82
C HIS A 176 -13.36 18.04 -10.28
N ALA A 177 -13.08 18.30 -11.56
CA ALA A 177 -11.70 18.42 -12.00
C ALA A 177 -11.06 19.53 -11.16
N VAL A 178 -10.16 19.15 -10.25
CA VAL A 178 -9.23 20.12 -9.68
C VAL A 178 -8.27 20.45 -10.81
N GLU A 179 -8.41 21.64 -11.39
CA GLU A 179 -7.46 22.13 -12.38
C GLU A 179 -6.12 22.33 -11.67
N ILE A 180 -5.19 21.40 -11.90
CA ILE A 180 -3.83 21.49 -11.38
C ILE A 180 -3.07 22.38 -12.36
N ASN A 181 -2.81 23.62 -11.96
CA ASN A 181 -1.89 24.49 -12.68
C ASN A 181 -0.46 23.95 -12.48
N ILE A 182 0.10 23.37 -13.55
CA ILE A 182 1.44 22.78 -13.54
C ILE A 182 2.52 23.79 -13.13
N ASN A 183 2.30 25.09 -13.40
CA ASN A 183 3.26 26.12 -13.00
C ASN A 183 3.35 26.27 -11.47
N ASP A 184 2.25 26.05 -10.74
CA ASP A 184 2.23 26.16 -9.27
C ASP A 184 2.94 24.96 -8.61
N LEU A 185 2.98 23.80 -9.28
CA LEU A 185 3.76 22.63 -8.83
C LEU A 185 5.26 22.83 -9.06
N LEU A 186 5.66 23.44 -10.18
CA LEU A 186 7.06 23.74 -10.49
C LEU A 186 7.66 24.75 -9.51
N GLU A 187 6.87 25.72 -9.02
CA GLU A 187 7.32 26.66 -7.99
C GLU A 187 7.48 26.00 -6.61
N ALA A 188 6.66 25.01 -6.28
CA ALA A 188 6.74 24.30 -4.99
C ALA A 188 7.99 23.40 -4.89
N ASP A 189 8.37 22.73 -5.99
CA ASP A 189 9.58 21.91 -6.07
C ASP A 189 10.85 22.77 -6.27
N ALA A 190 10.71 24.03 -6.70
CA ALA A 190 11.80 24.98 -6.88
C ALA A 190 12.19 25.75 -5.60
N LYS A 191 11.78 25.30 -4.40
CA LYS A 191 12.36 25.83 -3.17
C LYS A 191 13.85 25.52 -3.13
N SER A 192 14.64 26.59 -3.29
CA SER A 192 16.09 26.56 -3.22
C SER A 192 16.58 25.96 -1.92
N GLU A 193 17.60 25.12 -2.00
CA GLU A 193 18.49 24.83 -0.89
C GLU A 193 19.02 26.16 -0.32
N ASP A 194 18.45 26.59 0.81
CA ASP A 194 19.11 27.59 1.66
C ASP A 194 20.38 26.94 2.23
N SER A 195 21.45 27.02 1.46
CA SER A 195 22.82 26.82 1.91
C SER A 195 23.19 27.95 2.88
N HIS A 196 22.82 27.76 4.14
CA HIS A 196 23.36 28.55 5.25
C HIS A 196 24.19 27.66 6.17
N GLY A 197 25.45 27.49 5.75
CA GLY A 197 26.63 27.60 6.58
C GLY A 197 26.70 26.76 7.85
N HIS A 198 27.11 25.49 7.71
CA HIS A 198 27.94 24.86 8.73
C HIS A 198 29.41 25.10 8.36
N ALA A 199 29.98 26.17 8.90
CA ALA A 199 31.43 26.34 8.93
C ALA A 199 32.03 25.19 9.77
N GLU A 200 32.87 24.40 9.12
CA GLU A 200 33.81 23.49 9.74
C GLU A 200 34.63 24.25 10.81
N LEU A 201 34.42 23.90 12.07
CA LEU A 201 35.42 24.09 13.12
C LEU A 201 36.48 23.01 12.92
N ILE A 202 37.49 23.30 12.10
CA ILE A 202 38.75 22.57 12.11
C ILE A 202 39.79 23.44 12.79
N GLU A 203 40.22 22.96 13.97
CA GLU A 203 41.36 23.46 14.73
C GLU A 203 42.63 23.46 13.85
N GLU A 204 43.19 24.64 13.58
CA GLU A 204 44.61 24.73 13.21
C GLU A 204 45.45 24.74 14.49
N SER A 205 46.06 23.59 14.78
CA SER A 205 47.27 23.52 15.60
C SER A 205 48.43 22.98 14.75
N ARG A 206 49.39 23.87 14.45
CA ARG A 206 50.85 23.65 14.24
C ARG A 206 51.44 24.88 13.52
N ALA A 207 52.19 25.77 14.18
CA ALA A 207 53.56 25.65 14.71
C ALA A 207 54.65 26.10 13.70
N THR A 208 55.55 26.97 14.20
CA THR A 208 56.91 27.34 13.73
C THR A 208 57.00 28.15 12.42
N ALA A 209 57.75 29.24 12.31
CA ALA A 209 58.94 29.70 13.03
C ALA A 209 58.96 31.23 13.20
#